data_AF-A0A673AVT2-F1
#
_entry.id   AF-A0A673AVT2-F1
#
_cell.length_a   1.000
_cell.length_b   1.000
_cell.length_c   1.000
_cell.angle_alpha   90.00
_cell.angle_beta   90.00
_cell.angle_gamma   90.00
#
_symmetry.space_group_name_H-M   'P 1'
#
loop_
_entity.id
_entity.type
_entity.pdbx_description
1 polymer ?
#
loop_
_entity_poly.entity_id
_entity_poly.type
_entity_poly.pdbx_seq_one_letter_code
_entity_poly.pdbx_strand_id
1 'polypeptide(L)'
;MFTGSTKLPPTKTPQPERLDEVYAALRRVVFAVFCNIYIGSLQVEELYDAYCIQRRLRDGASKMVAAFNSATGSKEARESLSEANKGYRECTEHMCSLESEIESQMGEFHVKMKGLAGFARLCAGDQYEVLMRYGRQRWRLRGRVEVSNKQMWDSEEYIFLPLVTELLSIKVTELKSLANHVVVGSVSCEMLDLFCPLPQTLAVDINDLGTVKLNLEVTWRLVKPHLSLSIVFVMRGFLITFIDRLV
;
A
#
# COMPACT_ATOMS: atom_id res chain seq x y z
N MET A 1 -72.79 40.21 18.34
CA MET A 1 -71.34 40.36 18.60
C MET A 1 -70.92 39.25 19.55
N PHE A 2 -70.17 38.26 19.08
CA PHE A 2 -69.48 37.28 19.92
C PHE A 2 -68.03 37.28 19.47
N THR A 3 -67.13 37.74 20.34
CA THR A 3 -65.68 37.77 20.09
C THR A 3 -65.10 36.40 20.43
N GLY A 4 -64.69 35.65 19.40
CA GLY A 4 -63.92 34.42 19.58
C GLY A 4 -62.50 34.75 20.02
N SER A 5 -62.11 34.30 21.21
CA SER A 5 -60.75 34.42 21.73
C SER A 5 -59.90 33.26 21.18
N THR A 6 -59.08 33.54 20.16
CA THR A 6 -58.11 32.58 19.62
C THR A 6 -56.94 32.47 20.60
N LYS A 7 -56.90 31.40 21.40
CA LYS A 7 -55.70 31.06 22.19
C LYS A 7 -54.58 30.70 21.21
N LEU A 8 -53.50 31.50 21.20
CA LEU A 8 -52.27 31.18 20.49
C LEU A 8 -51.68 29.85 21.01
N PRO A 9 -51.17 28.96 20.14
CA PRO A 9 -50.48 27.76 20.58
C PRO A 9 -49.23 28.13 21.38
N PRO A 10 -48.86 27.36 22.42
CA PRO A 10 -47.66 27.65 23.18
C PRO A 10 -46.44 27.61 22.26
N THR A 11 -45.67 28.69 22.26
CA THR A 11 -44.39 28.79 21.56
C THR A 11 -43.48 27.69 22.11
N LYS A 12 -43.12 26.70 21.28
CA LYS A 12 -42.12 25.69 21.67
C LYS A 12 -40.80 26.41 21.91
N THR A 13 -40.45 26.65 23.17
CA THR A 13 -39.10 27.05 23.55
C THR A 13 -38.15 25.90 23.17
N PRO A 14 -37.03 26.16 22.48
CA PRO A 14 -36.02 25.13 22.27
C PRO A 14 -35.56 24.64 23.64
N GLN A 15 -35.83 23.37 23.97
CA GLN A 15 -35.48 22.80 25.26
C GLN A 15 -33.95 22.75 25.40
N PRO A 16 -33.35 23.50 26.35
CA PRO A 16 -31.90 23.55 26.52
C PRO A 16 -31.30 22.17 26.88
N GLU A 17 -32.02 21.34 27.62
CA GLU A 17 -31.59 19.98 27.99
C GLU A 17 -31.27 19.10 26.77
N ARG A 18 -32.09 19.16 25.72
CA ARG A 18 -31.85 18.39 24.48
C ARG A 18 -30.60 18.86 23.74
N LEU A 19 -30.29 20.15 23.83
CA LEU A 19 -29.10 20.72 23.20
C LEU A 19 -27.84 20.30 23.96
N ASP A 20 -27.88 20.33 25.30
CA ASP A 20 -26.78 19.86 26.14
C ASP A 20 -26.55 18.35 26.00
N GLU A 21 -27.60 17.55 25.88
CA GLU A 21 -27.52 16.12 25.57
C GLU A 21 -26.87 15.87 24.20
N VAL A 22 -27.26 16.63 23.18
CA VAL A 22 -26.65 16.55 21.83
C VAL A 22 -25.17 16.95 21.89
N TYR A 23 -24.81 18.02 22.59
CA TYR A 23 -23.41 18.42 22.76
C TYR A 23 -22.60 17.42 23.58
N ALA A 24 -23.19 16.79 24.59
CA ALA A 24 -22.54 15.73 25.36
C ALA A 24 -22.33 14.47 24.51
N ALA A 25 -23.31 14.08 23.69
CA ALA A 25 -23.18 12.98 22.74
C ALA A 25 -22.10 13.27 21.70
N LEU A 26 -22.10 14.47 21.11
CA LEU A 26 -21.06 14.92 20.18
C LEU A 26 -19.67 14.89 20.83
N ARG A 27 -19.51 15.39 22.06
CA ARG A 27 -18.24 15.34 22.80
C ARG A 27 -17.75 13.91 23.03
N ARG A 28 -18.65 12.98 23.40
CA ARG A 28 -18.29 11.56 23.57
C ARG A 28 -17.86 10.93 22.25
N VAL A 29 -18.54 11.22 21.15
CA VAL A 29 -18.17 10.73 19.82
C VAL A 29 -16.81 11.30 19.41
N VAL A 30 -16.58 12.61 19.56
CA VAL A 30 -15.30 13.25 19.24
C VAL A 30 -14.17 12.69 20.11
N PHE A 31 -14.39 12.51 21.41
CA PHE A 31 -13.41 11.93 22.32
C PHE A 31 -13.10 10.47 21.97
N ALA A 32 -14.12 9.65 21.70
CA ALA A 32 -13.93 8.27 21.28
C ALA A 32 -13.16 8.18 19.96
N VAL A 33 -13.46 9.05 18.99
CA VAL A 33 -12.71 9.15 17.74
C VAL A 33 -11.26 9.55 18.01
N PHE A 34 -11.00 10.54 18.86
CA PHE A 34 -9.65 10.96 19.22
C PHE A 34 -8.85 9.87 19.94
N CYS A 35 -9.46 9.17 20.90
CA CYS A 35 -8.84 8.05 21.58
C CYS A 35 -8.53 6.90 20.62
N ASN A 36 -9.43 6.57 19.69
CA ASN A 36 -9.18 5.54 18.68
C ASN A 36 -8.04 5.95 17.73
N ILE A 37 -7.97 7.23 17.33
CA ILE A 37 -6.82 7.78 16.58
C ILE A 37 -5.53 7.55 17.36
N TYR A 38 -5.48 7.96 18.62
CA TYR A 38 -4.27 7.91 19.43
C TYR A 38 -3.82 6.47 19.71
N ILE A 39 -4.74 5.60 20.15
CA ILE A 39 -4.45 4.18 20.43
C ILE A 39 -3.98 3.47 19.16
N GLY A 40 -4.66 3.72 18.04
CA GLY A 40 -4.27 3.14 16.77
C GLY A 40 -2.87 3.59 16.33
N SER A 41 -2.55 4.88 16.49
CA SER A 41 -1.21 5.41 16.20
C SER A 41 -0.13 4.69 17.00
N LEU A 42 -0.36 4.56 18.31
CA LEU A 42 0.55 3.86 19.23
C LEU A 42 0.77 2.41 18.82
N GLN A 43 -0.30 1.69 18.45
CA GLN A 43 -0.17 0.29 18.03
C GLN A 43 0.74 0.13 16.79
N VAL A 44 0.64 1.04 15.82
CA VAL A 44 1.49 1.00 14.61
C VAL A 44 2.94 1.36 14.94
N GLU A 45 3.17 2.31 15.85
CA GLU A 45 4.51 2.67 16.34
C GLU A 45 5.16 1.51 17.12
N GLU A 46 4.44 0.88 18.05
CA GLU A 46 4.92 -0.27 18.82
C GLU A 46 5.32 -1.45 17.91
N LEU A 47 4.52 -1.72 16.87
CA LEU A 47 4.83 -2.73 15.86
C LEU A 47 6.12 -2.39 15.08
N TYR A 48 6.29 -1.12 14.73
CA TYR A 48 7.49 -0.66 14.02
C TYR A 48 8.74 -0.74 14.91
N ASP A 49 8.63 -0.40 16.19
CA ASP A 49 9.74 -0.53 17.15
C ASP A 49 10.12 -2.00 17.37
N ALA A 50 9.12 -2.87 17.52
CA ALA A 50 9.34 -4.32 17.59
C ALA A 50 10.04 -4.85 16.33
N TYR A 51 9.62 -4.39 15.15
CA TYR A 51 10.26 -4.71 13.87
C TYR A 51 11.72 -4.27 13.83
N CYS A 52 12.02 -3.04 14.27
CA CYS A 52 13.38 -2.51 14.31
C CYS A 52 14.29 -3.31 15.24
N ILE A 53 13.80 -3.69 16.42
CA ILE A 53 14.55 -4.52 17.37
C ILE A 53 14.82 -5.90 16.76
N GLN A 54 13.78 -6.54 16.22
CA GLN A 54 13.88 -7.88 15.65
C GLN A 54 14.82 -7.91 14.45
N ARG A 55 14.83 -6.86 13.62
CA ARG A 55 15.79 -6.70 12.53
C ARG A 55 17.22 -6.70 13.04
N ARG A 56 17.52 -5.95 14.09
CA ARG A 56 18.88 -5.87 14.68
C ARG A 56 19.33 -7.23 15.20
N LEU A 57 18.43 -8.01 15.79
CA LEU A 57 18.70 -9.38 16.23
C LEU A 57 19.00 -10.30 15.03
N ARG A 58 18.18 -10.26 13.98
CA ARG A 58 18.40 -11.04 12.75
C ARG A 58 19.73 -10.69 12.10
N ASP A 59 20.06 -9.41 11.98
CA ASP A 59 21.30 -8.93 11.38
C ASP A 59 22.52 -9.35 12.22
N GLY A 60 22.38 -9.35 13.56
CA GLY A 60 23.37 -9.94 14.47
C GLY A 60 23.57 -11.44 14.25
N ALA A 61 22.48 -12.20 14.15
CA ALA A 61 22.52 -13.64 13.87
C ALA A 61 23.16 -13.95 12.51
N SER A 62 22.85 -13.18 11.47
CA SER A 62 23.47 -13.30 10.14
C SER A 62 24.98 -13.11 10.19
N LYS A 63 25.45 -12.08 10.93
CA LYS A 63 26.89 -11.84 11.14
C LYS A 63 27.57 -12.98 11.91
N MET A 64 26.90 -13.57 12.91
CA MET A 64 27.42 -14.75 13.61
C MET A 64 27.54 -15.95 12.67
N VAL A 65 26.51 -16.21 11.84
CA VAL A 65 26.55 -17.28 10.83
C VAL A 65 27.72 -17.08 9.88
N ALA A 66 27.92 -15.86 9.36
CA ALA A 66 29.05 -15.55 8.49
C ALA A 66 30.41 -15.78 9.18
N ALA A 67 30.56 -15.34 10.43
CA ALA A 67 31.77 -15.52 11.23
C ALA A 67 32.10 -17.01 11.46
N PHE A 68 31.12 -17.82 11.87
CA PHE A 68 31.34 -19.25 12.10
C PHE A 68 31.61 -20.04 10.81
N ASN A 69 31.02 -19.65 9.68
CA ASN A 69 31.35 -20.23 8.38
C ASN A 69 32.81 -19.95 7.97
N SER A 70 33.37 -18.82 8.39
CA SER A 70 34.77 -18.46 8.12
C SER A 70 35.78 -19.05 9.11
N ALA A 71 35.31 -19.57 10.25
CA ALA A 71 36.16 -20.17 11.27
C ALA A 71 36.58 -21.60 10.87
N THR A 72 37.82 -21.98 11.14
CA THR A 72 38.34 -23.34 10.88
C THR A 72 37.60 -24.39 11.73
N GLY A 73 37.12 -25.45 11.07
CA GLY A 73 36.07 -26.37 11.54
C GLY A 73 36.36 -27.24 12.77
N SER A 74 36.37 -26.62 13.96
CA SER A 74 36.23 -27.36 15.22
C SER A 74 34.79 -27.85 15.43
N LYS A 75 34.61 -28.83 16.32
CA LYS A 75 33.28 -29.36 16.66
C LYS A 75 32.41 -28.29 17.32
N GLU A 76 32.99 -27.50 18.22
CA GLU A 76 32.35 -26.39 18.93
C GLU A 76 31.94 -25.27 17.96
N ALA A 77 32.77 -25.00 16.94
CA ALA A 77 32.42 -24.05 15.87
C ALA A 77 31.22 -24.54 15.04
N ARG A 78 31.11 -25.85 14.81
CA ARG A 78 29.99 -26.45 14.08
C ARG A 78 28.68 -26.41 14.89
N GLU A 79 28.74 -26.67 16.18
CA GLU A 79 27.58 -26.54 17.09
C GLU A 79 27.13 -25.08 17.19
N SER A 80 28.07 -24.15 17.35
CA SER A 80 27.78 -22.70 17.37
C SER A 80 27.18 -22.21 16.06
N LEU A 81 27.67 -22.71 14.92
CA LEU A 81 27.11 -22.42 13.61
C LEU A 81 25.66 -22.92 13.49
N SER A 82 25.35 -24.10 14.02
CA SER A 82 23.99 -24.65 14.01
C SER A 82 23.03 -23.76 14.80
N GLU A 83 23.42 -23.35 16.02
CA GLU A 83 22.60 -22.46 16.85
C GLU A 83 22.45 -21.06 16.23
N ALA A 84 23.51 -20.52 15.62
CA ALA A 84 23.44 -19.25 14.90
C ALA A 84 22.48 -19.31 13.70
N ASN A 85 22.50 -20.41 12.93
CA ASN A 85 21.57 -20.62 11.82
C ASN A 85 20.12 -20.78 12.31
N LYS A 86 19.91 -21.47 13.42
CA LYS A 86 18.59 -21.59 14.05
C LYS A 86 18.08 -20.21 14.47
N GLY A 87 18.87 -19.44 15.21
CA GLY A 87 18.52 -18.10 15.63
C GLY A 87 18.25 -17.15 14.44
N TYR A 88 19.02 -17.24 13.37
CA TYR A 88 18.77 -16.47 12.15
C TYR A 88 17.42 -16.81 11.49
N ARG A 89 17.07 -18.10 11.41
CA ARG A 89 15.79 -18.54 10.86
C ARG A 89 14.60 -18.08 11.73
N GLU A 90 14.66 -18.32 13.03
CA GLU A 90 13.62 -17.88 13.98
C GLU A 90 13.45 -16.36 13.91
N CYS A 91 14.57 -15.62 13.83
CA CYS A 91 14.50 -14.17 13.70
C CYS A 91 13.84 -13.75 12.39
N THR A 92 14.10 -14.45 11.30
CA THR A 92 13.50 -14.20 9.99
C THR A 92 12.00 -14.50 9.99
N GLU A 93 11.57 -15.60 10.61
CA GLU A 93 10.15 -15.96 10.73
C GLU A 93 9.38 -14.91 11.53
N HIS A 94 9.93 -14.46 12.67
CA HIS A 94 9.36 -13.39 13.47
C HIS A 94 9.26 -12.06 12.70
N MET A 95 10.29 -11.73 11.90
CA MET A 95 10.24 -10.56 11.03
C MET A 95 9.07 -10.66 10.05
N CYS A 96 8.89 -11.80 9.39
CA CYS A 96 7.77 -12.00 8.46
C CYS A 96 6.40 -11.86 9.16
N SER A 97 6.26 -12.32 10.40
CA SER A 97 5.03 -12.12 11.19
C SER A 97 4.76 -10.64 11.47
N LEU A 98 5.80 -9.88 11.88
CA LEU A 98 5.68 -8.43 12.12
C LEU A 98 5.36 -7.67 10.82
N GLU A 99 6.00 -8.03 9.71
CA GLU A 99 5.72 -7.45 8.39
C GLU A 99 4.25 -7.67 8.00
N SER A 100 3.74 -8.88 8.17
CA SER A 100 2.34 -9.19 7.88
C SER A 100 1.36 -8.40 8.77
N GLU A 101 1.70 -8.18 10.04
CA GLU A 101 0.86 -7.41 10.94
C GLU A 101 0.86 -5.92 10.56
N ILE A 102 2.01 -5.36 10.22
CA ILE A 102 2.14 -3.98 9.72
C ILE A 102 1.35 -3.81 8.42
N GLU A 103 1.54 -4.71 7.45
CA GLU A 103 0.83 -4.72 6.16
C GLU A 103 -0.69 -4.76 6.34
N SER A 104 -1.18 -5.49 7.35
CA SER A 104 -2.61 -5.55 7.67
C SER A 104 -3.20 -4.20 8.13
N GLN A 105 -2.38 -3.27 8.61
CA GLN A 105 -2.82 -1.94 9.01
C GLN A 105 -2.72 -0.93 7.86
N MET A 106 -2.03 -1.25 6.76
CA MET A 106 -1.65 -0.28 5.73
C MET A 106 -2.76 0.07 4.73
N GLY A 107 -3.93 -0.54 4.80
CA GLY A 107 -5.04 -0.21 3.90
C GLY A 107 -4.96 -0.90 2.55
N GLU A 108 -5.43 -0.21 1.52
CA GLU A 108 -5.64 -0.72 0.18
C GLU A 108 -5.27 0.34 -0.86
N PHE A 109 -4.58 -0.07 -1.92
CA PHE A 109 -4.39 0.75 -3.12
C PHE A 109 -5.44 0.37 -4.16
N HIS A 110 -6.38 1.28 -4.40
CA HIS A 110 -7.38 1.17 -5.46
C HIS A 110 -6.76 1.76 -6.73
N VAL A 111 -6.42 0.90 -7.69
CA VAL A 111 -5.73 1.27 -8.93
C VAL A 111 -6.70 1.19 -10.09
N LYS A 112 -6.74 2.25 -10.90
CA LYS A 112 -7.50 2.29 -12.15
C LYS A 112 -6.58 2.43 -13.36
N MET A 113 -6.88 1.68 -14.41
CA MET A 113 -6.24 1.79 -15.71
C MET A 113 -6.78 3.03 -16.44
N LYS A 114 -5.90 3.96 -16.81
CA LYS A 114 -6.27 5.13 -17.62
C LYS A 114 -5.88 5.00 -19.09
N GLY A 115 -4.89 4.17 -19.40
CA GLY A 115 -4.44 3.94 -20.78
C GLY A 115 -2.93 3.89 -20.92
N LEU A 116 -2.48 3.47 -22.11
CA LEU A 116 -1.09 3.65 -22.55
C LEU A 116 -0.96 4.97 -23.31
N ALA A 117 0.15 5.66 -23.16
CA ALA A 117 0.50 6.83 -23.96
C ALA A 117 1.82 6.56 -24.68
N GLY A 118 1.87 6.80 -25.99
CA GLY A 118 3.08 6.62 -26.77
C GLY A 118 2.99 7.39 -28.08
N PHE A 119 3.79 8.44 -28.22
CA PHE A 119 3.67 9.46 -29.27
C PHE A 119 3.84 8.96 -30.72
N ALA A 120 4.21 7.70 -30.96
CA ALA A 120 4.35 7.13 -32.31
C ALA A 120 4.12 5.61 -32.41
N ARG A 121 3.60 4.95 -31.36
CA ARG A 121 3.56 3.47 -31.28
C ARG A 121 2.18 2.85 -31.08
N LEU A 122 1.15 3.64 -30.80
CA LEU A 122 -0.19 3.12 -30.57
C LEU A 122 -1.04 3.36 -31.84
N CYS A 123 -1.22 2.31 -32.64
CA CYS A 123 -1.99 2.35 -33.86
C CYS A 123 -3.36 1.69 -33.67
N ALA A 124 -4.34 2.13 -34.47
CA ALA A 124 -5.65 1.50 -34.51
C ALA A 124 -5.53 0.00 -34.83
N GLY A 125 -6.19 -0.83 -34.03
CA GLY A 125 -6.16 -2.28 -34.14
C GLY A 125 -5.13 -2.96 -33.23
N ASP A 126 -4.13 -2.24 -32.74
CA ASP A 126 -3.12 -2.77 -31.83
C ASP A 126 -3.75 -3.35 -30.57
N GLN A 127 -3.13 -4.41 -30.07
CA GLN A 127 -3.52 -5.07 -28.83
C GLN A 127 -2.34 -5.15 -27.87
N TYR A 128 -2.61 -4.93 -26.60
CA TYR A 128 -1.62 -4.95 -25.55
C TYR A 128 -2.08 -5.80 -24.37
N GLU A 129 -1.15 -6.49 -23.72
CA GLU A 129 -1.33 -7.07 -22.39
C GLU A 129 -0.45 -6.29 -21.41
N VAL A 130 -1.06 -5.84 -20.32
CA VAL A 130 -0.37 -5.26 -19.17
C VAL A 130 -0.45 -6.28 -18.03
N LEU A 131 0.70 -6.61 -17.45
CA LEU A 131 0.80 -7.50 -16.29
C LEU A 131 1.48 -6.74 -15.16
N MET A 132 0.74 -6.52 -14.09
CA MET A 132 1.24 -5.95 -12.85
C MET A 132 1.34 -7.04 -11.78
N ARG A 133 2.49 -7.09 -11.08
CA ARG A 133 2.77 -8.04 -10.01
C ARG A 133 3.30 -7.29 -8.79
N TYR A 134 2.71 -7.58 -7.64
CA TYR A 134 3.14 -7.01 -6.36
C TYR A 134 3.18 -8.11 -5.32
N GLY A 135 4.37 -8.63 -5.06
CA GLY A 135 4.55 -9.91 -4.37
C GLY A 135 3.75 -11.03 -5.03
N ARG A 136 2.79 -11.60 -4.30
CA ARG A 136 1.90 -12.67 -4.79
C ARG A 136 0.67 -12.15 -5.54
N GLN A 137 0.39 -10.85 -5.46
CA GLN A 137 -0.77 -10.22 -6.09
C GLN A 137 -0.50 -10.02 -7.58
N ARG A 138 -1.52 -10.24 -8.42
CA ARG A 138 -1.36 -10.21 -9.87
C ARG A 138 -2.59 -9.64 -10.55
N TRP A 139 -2.40 -8.56 -11.29
CA TRP A 139 -3.39 -7.97 -12.17
C TRP A 139 -2.93 -8.08 -13.63
N ARG A 140 -3.70 -8.78 -14.45
CA ARG A 140 -3.48 -8.91 -15.89
C ARG A 140 -4.69 -8.33 -16.59
N LEU A 141 -4.45 -7.43 -17.54
CA LEU A 141 -5.47 -6.79 -18.35
C LEU A 141 -5.02 -6.72 -19.80
N ARG A 142 -5.98 -6.80 -20.72
CA ARG A 142 -5.77 -6.70 -22.16
C ARG A 142 -6.54 -5.53 -22.72
N GLY A 143 -5.85 -4.77 -23.56
CA GLY A 143 -6.35 -3.56 -24.17
C GLY A 143 -6.30 -3.65 -25.69
N ARG A 144 -7.24 -2.97 -26.35
CA ARG A 144 -7.21 -2.72 -27.79
C ARG A 144 -7.31 -1.21 -28.06
N VAL A 145 -6.54 -0.72 -29.02
CA VAL A 145 -6.68 0.63 -29.57
C VAL A 145 -7.71 0.60 -30.69
N GLU A 146 -8.77 1.39 -30.58
CA GLU A 146 -9.80 1.53 -31.60
C GLU A 146 -9.37 2.51 -32.71
N VAL A 147 -10.11 2.51 -33.82
CA VAL A 147 -9.92 3.47 -34.93
C VAL A 147 -10.10 4.92 -34.48
N SER A 148 -10.90 5.14 -33.44
CA SER A 148 -11.12 6.43 -32.79
C SER A 148 -9.94 6.89 -31.91
N ASN A 149 -8.86 6.10 -31.80
CA ASN A 149 -7.79 6.20 -30.81
C ASN A 149 -8.25 6.00 -29.35
N LYS A 150 -9.52 5.66 -29.11
CA LYS A 150 -9.99 5.22 -27.80
C LYS A 150 -9.35 3.87 -27.48
N GLN A 151 -8.95 3.68 -26.22
CA GLN A 151 -8.49 2.38 -25.74
C GLN A 151 -9.61 1.71 -24.96
N MET A 152 -9.82 0.42 -25.23
CA MET A 152 -10.77 -0.43 -24.53
C MET A 152 -10.00 -1.50 -23.78
N TRP A 153 -10.24 -1.62 -22.47
CA TRP A 153 -9.58 -2.58 -21.59
C TRP A 153 -10.60 -3.58 -21.03
N ASP A 154 -10.21 -4.85 -20.90
CA ASP A 154 -11.07 -5.91 -20.35
C ASP A 154 -11.23 -5.84 -18.81
N SER A 155 -10.33 -5.11 -18.15
CA SER A 155 -10.35 -4.84 -16.72
C SER A 155 -9.80 -3.44 -16.47
N GLU A 156 -10.55 -2.63 -15.72
CA GLU A 156 -10.24 -1.21 -15.51
C GLU A 156 -9.80 -0.89 -14.08
N GLU A 157 -10.13 -1.74 -13.10
CA GLU A 157 -9.81 -1.49 -11.69
C GLU A 157 -9.25 -2.75 -11.00
N TYR A 158 -8.35 -2.55 -10.05
CA TYR A 158 -7.81 -3.59 -9.19
C TYR A 158 -7.44 -3.03 -7.82
N ILE A 159 -7.50 -3.87 -6.78
CA ILE A 159 -7.11 -3.50 -5.42
C ILE A 159 -5.84 -4.26 -5.06
N PHE A 160 -4.77 -3.52 -4.78
CA PHE A 160 -3.54 -4.06 -4.21
C PHE A 160 -3.49 -3.81 -2.71
N LEU A 161 -3.21 -4.84 -1.94
CA LEU A 161 -2.79 -4.71 -0.55
C LEU A 161 -1.34 -4.22 -0.51
N PRO A 162 -1.03 -3.15 0.24
CA PRO A 162 0.35 -2.70 0.44
C PRO A 162 1.24 -3.81 1.02
N LEU A 163 2.48 -3.87 0.55
CA LEU A 163 3.53 -4.77 1.01
C LEU A 163 4.78 -3.94 1.34
N VAL A 164 5.42 -4.23 2.48
CA VAL A 164 6.56 -3.44 2.99
C VAL A 164 7.90 -3.80 2.35
N THR A 165 8.01 -4.97 1.72
CA THR A 165 9.29 -5.50 1.20
C THR A 165 9.30 -5.81 -0.29
N GLU A 166 8.19 -5.56 -0.98
CA GLU A 166 8.00 -5.92 -2.39
C GLU A 166 7.98 -4.67 -3.29
N LEU A 167 8.33 -4.86 -4.56
CA LEU A 167 8.19 -3.83 -5.60
C LEU A 167 7.02 -4.15 -6.51
N LEU A 168 6.35 -3.12 -7.05
CA LEU A 168 5.38 -3.29 -8.11
C LEU A 168 6.12 -3.47 -9.44
N SER A 169 6.05 -4.67 -10.01
CA SER A 169 6.59 -4.97 -11.33
C SER A 169 5.49 -4.86 -12.39
N ILE A 170 5.75 -4.10 -13.45
CA ILE A 170 4.84 -3.86 -14.56
C ILE A 170 5.52 -4.32 -15.84
N LYS A 171 4.85 -5.19 -16.60
CA LYS A 171 5.29 -5.65 -17.91
C LYS A 171 4.21 -5.34 -18.95
N VAL A 172 4.60 -4.72 -20.06
CA VAL A 172 3.71 -4.44 -21.18
C VAL A 172 4.16 -5.24 -22.40
N THR A 173 3.21 -5.91 -23.04
CA THR A 173 3.46 -6.79 -24.19
C THR A 173 2.47 -6.45 -25.30
N GLU A 174 2.97 -6.20 -26.51
CA GLU A 174 2.16 -6.06 -27.72
C GLU A 174 1.78 -7.45 -28.25
N LEU A 175 0.50 -7.67 -28.52
CA LEU A 175 -0.05 -8.93 -29.01
C LEU A 175 -0.23 -8.84 -30.54
N LYS A 176 0.78 -9.25 -31.31
CA LYS A 176 0.72 -9.16 -32.79
C LYS A 176 -0.10 -10.27 -33.44
N SER A 177 -0.05 -11.47 -32.88
CA SER A 177 -0.85 -12.64 -33.33
C SER A 177 -1.05 -13.61 -32.18
N LEU A 178 -1.74 -14.73 -32.42
CA LEU A 178 -2.01 -15.77 -31.40
C LEU A 178 -0.74 -16.35 -30.74
N ALA A 179 0.41 -16.32 -31.43
CA ALA A 179 1.67 -16.87 -30.91
C ALA A 179 2.84 -15.85 -30.88
N ASN A 180 2.75 -14.76 -31.65
CA ASN A 180 3.80 -13.74 -31.68
C ASN A 180 3.42 -12.57 -30.78
N HIS A 181 4.11 -12.47 -29.64
CA HIS A 181 3.98 -11.39 -28.67
C HIS A 181 5.33 -10.71 -28.48
N VAL A 182 5.34 -9.38 -28.43
CA VAL A 182 6.57 -8.57 -28.32
C VAL A 182 6.53 -7.79 -27.02
N VAL A 183 7.54 -7.96 -26.18
CA VAL A 183 7.65 -7.17 -24.94
C VAL A 183 8.00 -5.72 -25.32
N VAL A 184 7.12 -4.80 -24.94
CA VAL A 184 7.30 -3.36 -25.17
C VAL A 184 8.27 -2.78 -24.14
N GLY A 185 8.17 -3.27 -22.91
CA GLY A 185 9.05 -2.92 -21.80
C GLY A 185 8.60 -3.54 -20.48
N SER A 186 9.46 -3.45 -19.48
CA SER A 186 9.20 -3.90 -18.12
C SER A 186 9.90 -2.95 -17.16
N VAL A 187 9.19 -2.57 -16.10
CA VAL A 187 9.68 -1.67 -15.06
C VAL A 187 9.28 -2.21 -13.70
N SER A 188 10.08 -1.90 -12.68
CA SER A 188 9.72 -2.15 -11.29
C SER A 188 9.83 -0.83 -10.53
N CYS A 189 8.84 -0.54 -9.70
CA CYS A 189 8.80 0.70 -8.93
C CYS A 189 8.35 0.46 -7.48
N GLU A 190 8.77 1.35 -6.60
CA GLU A 190 8.30 1.41 -5.22
C GLU A 190 6.89 2.03 -5.18
N MET A 191 6.06 1.57 -4.25
CA MET A 191 4.69 2.08 -4.05
C MET A 191 4.63 3.13 -2.93
N LEU A 192 5.79 3.54 -2.39
CA LEU A 192 5.88 4.38 -1.19
C LEU A 192 5.34 5.80 -1.40
N ASP A 193 5.53 6.36 -2.58
CA ASP A 193 4.97 7.67 -2.93
C ASP A 193 3.45 7.64 -3.14
N LEU A 194 2.84 6.44 -3.14
CA LEU A 194 1.41 6.27 -3.39
C LEU A 194 0.55 6.39 -2.12
N PHE A 195 1.17 6.40 -0.93
CA PHE A 195 0.51 6.63 0.36
C PHE A 195 0.09 8.10 0.53
N CYS A 196 -0.90 8.51 -0.26
CA CYS A 196 -1.48 9.86 -0.23
C CYS A 196 -3.00 9.76 0.00
N PRO A 197 -3.59 10.61 0.86
CA PRO A 197 -5.03 10.62 1.10
C PRO A 197 -5.86 11.08 -0.12
N LEU A 198 -5.21 11.63 -1.15
CA LEU A 198 -5.86 12.08 -2.37
C LEU A 198 -5.58 11.12 -3.53
N PRO A 199 -6.53 10.91 -4.45
CA PRO A 199 -6.28 10.20 -5.70
C PRO A 199 -5.13 10.83 -6.47
N GLN A 200 -4.21 9.99 -6.94
CA GLN A 200 -3.03 10.40 -7.69
C GLN A 200 -3.08 9.84 -9.10
N THR A 201 -2.71 10.64 -10.10
CA THR A 201 -2.49 10.14 -11.47
C THR A 201 -1.00 9.91 -11.67
N LEU A 202 -0.63 8.69 -12.04
CA LEU A 202 0.74 8.27 -12.29
C LEU A 202 0.94 8.06 -13.79
N ALA A 203 2.07 8.50 -14.32
CA ALA A 203 2.54 8.17 -15.65
C ALA A 203 3.86 7.41 -15.52
N VAL A 204 3.80 6.08 -15.64
CA VAL A 204 4.95 5.20 -15.44
C VAL A 204 5.64 4.98 -16.79
N ASP A 205 6.92 5.34 -16.87
CA ASP A 205 7.74 5.04 -18.05
C ASP A 205 7.99 3.53 -18.12
N ILE A 206 7.55 2.91 -19.22
CA ILE A 206 7.60 1.45 -19.39
C ILE A 206 8.92 0.97 -19.98
N ASN A 207 9.65 1.87 -20.65
CA ASN A 207 10.96 1.60 -21.23
C ASN A 207 11.92 2.74 -20.90
N ASP A 208 13.22 2.45 -20.99
CA ASP A 208 14.29 3.39 -20.62
C ASP A 208 14.27 4.68 -21.45
N LEU A 209 13.67 4.65 -22.64
CA LEU A 209 13.54 5.79 -23.53
C LEU A 209 12.32 6.68 -23.19
N GLY A 210 11.44 6.25 -22.27
CA GLY A 210 10.22 6.96 -21.91
C GLY A 210 9.20 7.12 -23.05
N THR A 211 9.34 6.34 -24.13
CA THR A 211 8.49 6.50 -25.33
C THR A 211 7.11 5.87 -25.18
N VAL A 212 6.96 4.97 -24.21
CA VAL A 212 5.69 4.36 -23.83
C VAL A 212 5.51 4.56 -22.35
N LYS A 213 4.38 5.17 -21.98
CA LYS A 213 3.98 5.40 -20.59
C LYS A 213 2.70 4.65 -20.29
N LEU A 214 2.57 4.13 -19.09
CA LEU A 214 1.34 3.60 -18.54
C LEU A 214 0.74 4.64 -17.59
N ASN A 215 -0.48 5.07 -17.88
CA ASN A 215 -1.21 5.99 -17.03
C ASN A 215 -2.14 5.22 -16.10
N LEU A 216 -1.99 5.46 -14.80
CA LEU A 216 -2.81 4.89 -13.74
C LEU A 216 -3.39 5.99 -12.87
N GLU A 217 -4.54 5.74 -12.27
CA GLU A 217 -5.02 6.51 -11.14
C GLU A 217 -5.00 5.62 -9.90
N VAL A 218 -4.38 6.10 -8.82
CA VAL A 218 -4.23 5.34 -7.58
C VAL A 218 -4.85 6.13 -6.44
N THR A 219 -5.77 5.48 -5.72
CA THR A 219 -6.33 6.01 -4.48
C THR A 219 -5.95 5.09 -3.33
N TRP A 220 -5.26 5.63 -2.34
CA TRP A 220 -5.00 4.89 -1.11
C TRP A 220 -6.19 5.02 -0.15
N ARG A 221 -6.75 3.89 0.29
CA ARG A 221 -7.84 3.82 1.25
C ARG A 221 -7.39 3.09 2.50
N LEU A 222 -7.58 3.73 3.64
CA LEU A 222 -7.24 3.14 4.93
C LEU A 222 -8.32 2.17 5.39
N VAL A 223 -7.90 1.03 5.96
CA VAL A 223 -8.81 0.16 6.71
C VAL A 223 -9.36 0.92 7.94
N LYS A 224 -8.51 1.74 8.56
CA LYS A 224 -8.81 2.57 9.73
C LYS A 224 -8.44 4.02 9.43
N PRO A 225 -9.41 4.90 9.07
CA PRO A 225 -9.14 6.28 8.63
C PRO A 225 -8.31 7.11 9.62
N HIS A 226 -8.41 6.75 10.90
CA HIS A 226 -7.71 7.40 11.99
C HIS A 226 -6.20 7.13 12.05
N LEU A 227 -5.68 6.14 11.32
CA LEU A 227 -4.26 5.77 11.30
C LEU A 227 -3.43 6.48 10.22
N SER A 228 -4.06 7.37 9.43
CA SER A 228 -3.45 7.95 8.21
C SER A 228 -2.05 8.52 8.41
N LEU A 229 -1.87 9.38 9.41
CA LEU A 229 -0.60 10.06 9.68
C LEU A 229 0.46 9.08 10.18
N SER A 230 0.12 8.21 11.12
CA SER A 230 1.05 7.25 11.73
C SER A 230 1.58 6.25 10.71
N ILE A 231 0.72 5.75 9.83
CA ILE A 231 1.13 4.87 8.73
C ILE A 231 2.07 5.62 7.78
N VAL A 232 1.76 6.87 7.40
CA VAL A 232 2.65 7.66 6.52
C VAL A 232 4.02 7.90 7.17
N PHE A 233 4.07 8.16 8.48
CA PHE A 233 5.34 8.31 9.22
C PHE A 233 6.14 7.02 9.27
N VAL A 234 5.50 5.89 9.61
CA VAL A 234 6.14 4.57 9.62
C VAL A 234 6.64 4.19 8.23
N MET A 235 5.89 4.48 7.16
CA MET A 235 6.31 4.22 5.79
C MET A 235 7.52 5.05 5.36
N ARG A 236 7.63 6.30 5.82
CA ARG A 236 8.87 7.08 5.64
C ARG A 236 10.05 6.49 6.44
N GLY A 237 9.80 5.89 7.60
CA GLY A 237 10.79 5.11 8.35
C GLY A 237 11.26 3.86 7.59
N PHE A 238 10.32 3.10 7.00
CA PHE A 238 10.60 1.96 6.13
C PHE A 238 11.40 2.33 4.88
N LEU A 239 11.12 3.48 4.25
CA LEU A 239 11.91 4.00 3.12
C LEU A 239 13.40 4.15 3.47
N ILE A 240 13.69 4.73 4.64
CA ILE A 240 15.08 4.86 5.14
C ILE A 240 15.71 3.48 5.35
N THR A 241 14.95 2.53 5.89
CA THR A 241 15.45 1.19 6.19
C THR A 241 15.50 0.23 4.99
N PHE A 242 14.78 0.51 3.90
CA PHE A 242 14.80 -0.24 2.63
C PHE A 242 15.95 0.22 1.73
N ILE A 243 16.35 1.50 1.78
CA ILE A 243 17.59 1.99 1.14
C ILE A 243 18.81 1.20 1.66
N ASP A 244 18.83 0.86 2.95
CA ASP A 244 19.86 -0.01 3.53
C ASP A 244 19.82 -1.48 3.04
N ARG A 245 18.79 -1.90 2.28
CA ARG A 245 18.75 -3.24 1.64
C ARG A 245 19.42 -3.24 0.26
N LEU A 246 19.65 -2.07 -0.34
CA LEU A 246 20.19 -1.91 -1.70
C LEU A 246 21.67 -1.48 -1.73
N VAL A 247 22.29 -1.28 -0.57
CA VAL A 247 23.73 -0.99 -0.38
C VAL A 247 24.37 -2.09 0.46
#